data_AF-G0P7H3-F1
#
_entry.id   AF-G0P7H3-F1
#
_cell.length_a   1.000
_cell.length_b   1.000
_cell.length_c   1.000
_cell.angle_alpha   90.00
_cell.angle_beta   90.00
_cell.angle_gamma   90.00
#
_symmetry.space_group_name_H-M   'P 1'
#
loop_
_entity.id
_entity.type
_entity.pdbx_description
1 polymer ?
#
loop_
_entity_poly.entity_id
_entity_poly.type
_entity_poly.pdbx_seq_one_letter_code
_entity_poly.pdbx_strand_id
1 'polypeptide(L)'
;MATSNEKINQQHQQIRTTSEMDEDMLLTPADEADEIVSGPTLDESALLCSDAVGLSTSGPQKAQCAKADKSGGRKEIKAMDVAESQAKQQLDKNLLGKLSETNQLASIIESFEPASADDVKMLKEVTLATIKKYQELSDSYKQTMEEWKPRFEDVVNKLEELKLKQEDINDSQRSNDVVKSKLVINQHILPAVCLRCGDSHPTFKCTIFETAEAREKVLQMNGRCKMCGRHSKSEECPVERAMQECVQCKEKHLLALCKARFGQAALEEKKQKEAEEKTKKVMRRQLAKLAKPGANVPKAENLLKSVAARRRERRKRLAKNRKTTSGEKEESEEENEEQGESEMEEEEML
;
A
#
# COMPACT_ATOMS: atom_id res chain seq x y z
N MET A 1 4.43 -20.82 -64.15
CA MET A 1 3.18 -20.51 -63.42
C MET A 1 3.51 -20.55 -61.94
N ALA A 2 3.67 -19.39 -61.31
CA ALA A 2 4.01 -19.29 -59.88
C ALA A 2 2.80 -19.70 -59.04
N THR A 3 3.02 -20.59 -58.07
CA THR A 3 1.97 -21.19 -57.24
C THR A 3 1.36 -20.16 -56.29
N SER A 4 0.07 -20.30 -55.99
CA SER A 4 -0.76 -19.37 -55.18
C SER A 4 -0.14 -18.93 -53.85
N ASN A 5 0.77 -19.71 -53.28
CA ASN A 5 1.44 -19.38 -52.01
C ASN A 5 2.49 -18.26 -52.14
N GLU A 6 3.06 -18.05 -53.33
CA GLU A 6 4.08 -17.02 -53.57
C GLU A 6 3.47 -15.61 -53.64
N LYS A 7 2.22 -15.51 -54.12
CA LYS A 7 1.47 -14.24 -54.16
C LYS A 7 1.04 -13.75 -52.79
N ILE A 8 0.72 -14.66 -51.87
CA ILE A 8 0.32 -14.30 -50.49
C ILE A 8 1.53 -13.74 -49.73
N ASN A 9 2.72 -14.32 -49.92
CA ASN A 9 3.93 -13.85 -49.25
C ASN A 9 4.42 -12.49 -49.77
N GLN A 10 4.24 -12.18 -51.05
CA GLN A 10 4.54 -10.85 -51.60
C GLN A 10 3.55 -9.77 -51.10
N GLN A 11 2.29 -10.12 -50.89
CA GLN A 11 1.29 -9.17 -50.39
C GLN A 11 1.53 -8.79 -48.91
N HIS A 12 2.03 -9.73 -48.10
CA HIS A 12 2.40 -9.44 -46.70
C HIS A 12 3.69 -8.59 -46.56
N GLN A 13 4.58 -8.61 -47.56
CA GLN A 13 5.77 -7.75 -47.54
C GLN A 13 5.45 -6.29 -47.91
N GLN A 14 4.44 -6.04 -48.76
CA GLN A 14 4.03 -4.68 -49.13
C GLN A 14 3.30 -3.93 -48.00
N ILE A 15 2.61 -4.65 -47.09
CA ILE A 15 1.89 -4.03 -45.97
C ILE A 15 2.85 -3.55 -44.87
N ARG A 16 4.05 -4.14 -44.74
CA ARG A 16 5.03 -3.72 -43.72
C ARG A 16 5.79 -2.46 -44.06
N THR A 17 5.87 -2.08 -45.34
CA THR A 17 6.66 -0.93 -45.79
C THR A 17 5.91 0.40 -45.78
N THR A 18 4.61 0.43 -45.51
CA THR A 18 3.80 1.67 -45.53
C THR A 18 3.41 2.18 -44.14
N SER A 19 4.07 1.72 -43.08
CA SER A 19 3.73 2.04 -41.68
C SER A 19 4.81 2.87 -40.95
N GLU A 20 5.86 3.34 -41.63
CA GLU A 20 7.01 4.02 -41.01
C GLU A 20 7.28 5.43 -41.55
N MET A 21 6.24 6.14 -42.00
CA MET A 21 6.36 7.56 -42.35
C MET A 21 5.13 8.28 -41.80
N ASP A 22 5.24 8.89 -40.61
CA ASP A 22 4.48 10.08 -40.15
C ASP A 22 4.62 10.32 -38.63
N GLU A 23 5.84 10.49 -38.10
CA GLU A 23 6.05 10.88 -36.69
C GLU A 23 7.13 11.95 -36.45
N ASP A 24 7.42 12.83 -37.42
CA ASP A 24 8.30 13.99 -37.14
C ASP A 24 7.79 15.26 -37.82
N MET A 25 6.71 15.81 -37.28
CA MET A 25 6.35 17.20 -37.54
C MET A 25 5.65 17.78 -36.30
N LEU A 26 6.38 18.64 -35.58
CA LEU A 26 5.96 19.89 -34.91
C LEU A 26 6.81 20.16 -33.67
N LEU A 27 7.91 20.89 -33.88
CA LEU A 27 8.55 21.71 -32.85
C LEU A 27 7.82 23.05 -32.80
N THR A 28 7.19 23.37 -31.67
CA THR A 28 6.85 24.75 -31.29
C THR A 28 7.59 25.10 -30.00
N PRO A 29 8.18 26.31 -29.89
CA PRO A 29 8.80 26.79 -28.67
C PRO A 29 7.76 27.53 -27.82
N ALA A 30 7.77 27.29 -26.52
CA ALA A 30 7.16 28.20 -25.56
C ALA A 30 7.98 28.15 -24.27
N ASP A 31 8.70 29.24 -24.05
CA ASP A 31 9.02 29.76 -22.73
C ASP A 31 7.76 29.73 -21.86
N GLU A 32 7.88 29.26 -20.61
CA GLU A 32 7.46 30.01 -19.43
C GLU A 32 7.86 29.25 -18.16
N ALA A 33 8.52 29.99 -17.29
CA ALA A 33 9.03 29.54 -16.01
C ALA A 33 7.87 29.50 -15.00
N ASP A 34 7.69 28.34 -14.35
CA ASP A 34 6.88 28.26 -13.13
C ASP A 34 7.71 27.75 -11.96
N GLU A 35 7.64 28.54 -10.90
CA GLU A 35 8.28 28.35 -9.60
C GLU A 35 7.81 27.05 -8.93
N ILE A 36 8.73 26.10 -8.76
CA ILE A 36 8.49 24.93 -7.91
C ILE A 36 8.72 25.35 -6.45
N VAL A 37 7.62 25.68 -5.77
CA VAL A 37 7.57 25.77 -4.31
C VAL A 37 7.82 24.36 -3.74
N SER A 38 8.96 24.22 -3.04
CA SER A 38 9.37 23.00 -2.37
C SER A 38 8.48 22.73 -1.14
N GLY A 39 7.64 21.70 -1.21
CA GLY A 39 6.94 21.15 -0.05
C GLY A 39 7.84 20.18 0.74
N PRO A 40 7.67 20.09 2.08
CA PRO A 40 8.51 19.24 2.92
C PRO A 40 8.21 17.76 2.72
N THR A 41 9.27 16.98 2.50
CA THR A 41 9.26 15.51 2.50
C THR A 41 9.03 14.99 3.92
N LEU A 42 7.93 14.27 4.14
CA LEU A 42 7.75 13.48 5.35
C LEU A 42 8.53 12.17 5.24
N ASP A 43 9.29 11.93 6.31
CA ASP A 43 10.26 10.86 6.53
C ASP A 43 9.52 9.54 6.83
N GLU A 44 9.45 8.64 5.86
CA GLU A 44 8.81 7.32 6.00
C GLU A 44 9.85 6.30 6.51
N SER A 45 10.20 6.44 7.79
CA SER A 45 11.21 5.65 8.48
C SER A 45 10.65 4.98 9.74
N ALA A 46 9.73 4.01 9.63
CA ALA A 46 9.51 2.99 10.67
C ALA A 46 8.45 1.97 10.24
N LEU A 47 8.87 0.75 9.86
CA LEU A 47 8.11 -0.49 10.08
C LEU A 47 9.01 -1.70 9.74
N LEU A 48 9.94 -1.97 10.66
CA LEU A 48 10.62 -3.27 10.77
C LEU A 48 10.29 -3.82 12.16
N CYS A 49 9.15 -4.49 12.28
CA CYS A 49 8.93 -5.41 13.40
C CYS A 49 9.45 -6.79 12.99
N SER A 50 10.44 -7.22 13.76
CA SER A 50 11.06 -8.54 13.68
C SER A 50 10.27 -9.47 14.59
N ASP A 51 9.67 -10.52 14.05
CA ASP A 51 9.13 -11.61 14.87
C ASP A 51 10.14 -12.76 14.88
N ALA A 52 10.72 -12.94 16.06
CA ALA A 52 11.54 -14.06 16.42
C ALA A 52 10.82 -14.87 17.51
N VAL A 53 10.86 -16.19 17.31
CA VAL A 53 10.80 -17.29 18.30
C VAL A 53 9.46 -17.59 19.02
N GLY A 54 9.04 -18.86 18.95
CA GLY A 54 8.09 -19.43 19.90
C GLY A 54 7.62 -20.83 19.54
N LEU A 55 8.29 -21.85 20.09
CA LEU A 55 7.75 -23.21 20.22
C LEU A 55 6.43 -23.18 20.99
N SER A 56 5.46 -24.07 20.68
CA SER A 56 4.83 -24.99 21.66
C SER A 56 3.59 -25.72 21.10
N THR A 57 3.61 -27.05 21.27
CA THR A 57 2.50 -27.98 21.60
C THR A 57 1.19 -27.98 20.80
N SER A 58 1.01 -29.09 20.08
CA SER A 58 -0.24 -29.60 19.53
C SER A 58 -1.22 -30.10 20.60
N GLY A 59 -2.47 -29.62 20.55
CA GLY A 59 -3.66 -30.23 21.15
C GLY A 59 -4.89 -29.89 20.30
N PRO A 60 -5.86 -30.81 20.07
CA PRO A 60 -6.93 -30.59 19.10
C PRO A 60 -8.14 -29.94 19.77
N GLN A 61 -8.42 -28.67 19.46
CA GLN A 61 -9.69 -28.04 19.82
C GLN A 61 -10.61 -27.90 18.60
N LYS A 62 -11.84 -28.37 18.80
CA LYS A 62 -12.96 -28.37 17.86
C LYS A 62 -13.30 -26.94 17.46
N ALA A 63 -13.29 -26.69 16.15
CA ALA A 63 -13.82 -25.45 15.58
C ALA A 63 -15.36 -25.45 15.68
N GLN A 64 -15.90 -24.66 16.60
CA GLN A 64 -17.25 -24.11 16.49
C GLN A 64 -17.14 -22.83 15.65
N CYS A 65 -17.72 -22.84 14.45
CA CYS A 65 -17.88 -21.62 13.64
C CYS A 65 -18.92 -20.71 14.29
N ALA A 66 -18.45 -19.60 14.84
CA ALA A 66 -19.27 -18.46 15.23
C ALA A 66 -19.92 -17.82 13.98
N LYS A 67 -21.24 -17.64 14.02
CA LYS A 67 -22.00 -16.81 13.09
C LYS A 67 -21.69 -15.36 13.45
N ALA A 68 -20.91 -14.67 12.62
CA ALA A 68 -20.71 -13.23 12.77
C ALA A 68 -22.01 -12.49 12.39
N ASP A 69 -22.62 -11.83 13.36
CA ASP A 69 -23.85 -11.07 13.23
C ASP A 69 -23.67 -9.83 12.34
N LYS A 70 -24.52 -9.71 11.32
CA LYS A 70 -24.59 -8.57 10.37
C LYS A 70 -25.24 -7.30 10.97
N SER A 71 -25.26 -7.14 12.29
CA SER A 71 -25.98 -6.05 12.97
C SER A 71 -25.16 -4.76 13.16
N GLY A 72 -23.86 -4.75 12.81
CA GLY A 72 -22.97 -3.59 13.01
C GLY A 72 -23.35 -2.34 12.20
N GLY A 73 -23.65 -2.50 10.91
CA GLY A 73 -23.89 -1.36 10.01
C GLY A 73 -25.14 -0.52 10.32
N ARG A 74 -26.11 -1.06 11.07
CA ARG A 74 -27.34 -0.32 11.40
C ARG A 74 -27.17 0.67 12.56
N LYS A 75 -26.09 0.55 13.33
CA LYS A 75 -25.79 1.45 14.46
C LYS A 75 -25.07 2.72 14.00
N GLU A 76 -24.22 2.63 12.97
CA GLU A 76 -23.47 3.78 12.45
C GLU A 76 -24.35 4.80 11.71
N ILE A 77 -25.33 4.34 10.93
CA ILE A 77 -26.25 5.23 10.20
C ILE A 77 -27.05 6.11 11.18
N LYS A 78 -27.51 5.54 12.30
CA LYS A 78 -28.25 6.30 13.32
C LYS A 78 -27.39 7.35 14.03
N ALA A 79 -26.08 7.14 14.14
CA ALA A 79 -25.18 8.10 14.77
C ALA A 79 -24.96 9.34 13.88
N MET A 80 -24.88 9.15 12.57
CA MET A 80 -24.76 10.27 11.62
C MET A 80 -26.01 11.15 11.57
N ASP A 81 -27.21 10.55 11.55
CA ASP A 81 -28.47 11.32 11.54
C ASP A 81 -28.63 12.18 12.81
N VAL A 82 -28.20 11.66 13.97
CA VAL A 82 -28.21 12.41 15.24
C VAL A 82 -27.20 13.56 15.22
N ALA A 83 -26.00 13.34 14.66
CA ALA A 83 -24.99 14.39 14.54
C ALA A 83 -25.43 15.53 13.61
N GLU A 84 -26.07 15.19 12.47
CA GLU A 84 -26.61 16.20 11.55
C GLU A 84 -27.73 17.03 12.20
N SER A 85 -28.63 16.38 12.96
CA SER A 85 -29.69 17.06 13.69
C SER A 85 -29.16 18.01 14.78
N GLN A 86 -28.11 17.59 15.51
CA GLN A 86 -27.46 18.44 16.51
C GLN A 86 -26.74 19.63 15.87
N ALA A 87 -26.06 19.43 14.74
CA ALA A 87 -25.40 20.51 14.01
C ALA A 87 -26.41 21.57 13.53
N LYS A 88 -27.56 21.14 12.98
CA LYS A 88 -28.66 22.05 12.59
C LYS A 88 -29.20 22.84 13.78
N GLN A 89 -29.46 22.19 14.91
CA GLN A 89 -29.93 22.88 16.13
C GLN A 89 -28.93 23.92 16.67
N GLN A 90 -27.62 23.64 16.61
CA GLN A 90 -26.61 24.60 17.01
C GLN A 90 -26.54 25.81 16.07
N LEU A 91 -26.68 25.58 14.76
CA LEU A 91 -26.68 26.64 13.78
C LEU A 91 -27.89 27.58 13.96
N ASP A 92 -29.08 27.00 14.19
CA ASP A 92 -30.31 27.75 14.46
C ASP A 92 -30.21 28.57 15.75
N LYS A 93 -29.66 28.00 16.83
CA LYS A 93 -29.41 28.72 18.09
C LYS A 93 -28.46 29.91 17.89
N ASN A 94 -27.39 29.74 17.11
CA ASN A 94 -26.45 30.82 16.82
C ASN A 94 -27.07 31.93 15.95
N LEU A 95 -27.93 31.58 14.98
CA LEU A 95 -28.65 32.56 14.15
C LEU A 95 -29.67 33.36 14.98
N LEU A 96 -30.43 32.70 15.84
CA LEU A 96 -31.38 33.35 16.76
C LEU A 96 -30.69 34.25 17.79
N GLY A 97 -29.53 33.83 18.31
CA GLY A 97 -28.71 34.65 19.20
C GLY A 97 -28.30 35.97 18.55
N LYS A 98 -27.80 35.92 17.30
CA LYS A 98 -27.39 37.12 16.54
C LYS A 98 -28.57 38.05 16.19
N LEU A 99 -29.76 37.49 15.93
CA LEU A 99 -30.97 38.30 15.75
C LEU A 99 -31.36 39.03 17.05
N SER A 100 -31.14 38.42 18.22
CA SER A 100 -31.37 39.09 19.50
C SER A 100 -30.43 40.29 19.72
N GLU A 101 -29.19 40.21 19.24
CA GLU A 101 -28.22 41.33 19.28
C GLU A 101 -28.67 42.50 18.39
N THR A 102 -29.33 42.23 17.26
CA THR A 102 -29.90 43.30 16.42
C THR A 102 -31.07 44.03 17.10
N ASN A 103 -31.85 43.34 17.94
CA ASN A 103 -32.88 43.98 18.76
C ASN A 103 -32.29 44.79 19.94
N GLN A 104 -31.14 44.39 20.47
CA GLN A 104 -30.42 45.20 21.47
C GLN A 104 -29.89 46.51 20.88
N LEU A 105 -29.41 46.50 19.64
CA LEU A 105 -29.02 47.72 18.91
C LEU A 105 -30.19 48.70 18.75
N ALA A 106 -31.39 48.21 18.45
CA ALA A 106 -32.58 49.07 18.38
C ALA A 106 -32.91 49.74 19.73
N SER A 107 -32.78 48.99 20.85
CA SER A 107 -32.99 49.53 22.20
C SER A 107 -31.92 50.55 22.61
N ILE A 108 -30.66 50.36 22.21
CA ILE A 108 -29.59 51.34 22.43
C ILE A 108 -29.87 52.63 21.66
N ILE A 109 -30.36 52.53 20.42
CA ILE A 109 -30.74 53.69 19.61
C ILE A 109 -31.91 54.46 20.23
N GLU A 110 -32.92 53.78 20.80
CA GLU A 110 -34.04 54.42 21.50
C GLU A 110 -33.63 55.11 22.81
N SER A 111 -32.58 54.60 23.48
CA SER A 111 -32.06 55.21 24.72
C SER A 111 -31.19 56.46 24.50
N PHE A 112 -30.87 56.77 23.24
CA PHE A 112 -30.01 57.90 22.91
C PHE A 112 -30.85 59.18 22.80
N GLU A 113 -30.82 60.04 23.82
CA GLU A 113 -31.40 61.38 23.74
C GLU A 113 -30.45 62.32 22.97
N PRO A 114 -30.82 62.78 21.77
CA PRO A 114 -29.93 63.61 20.97
C PRO A 114 -29.79 65.02 21.57
N ALA A 115 -28.56 65.46 21.80
CA ALA A 115 -28.27 66.77 22.39
C ALA A 115 -28.63 67.94 21.44
N SER A 116 -28.65 67.70 20.12
CA SER A 116 -29.00 68.69 19.12
C SER A 116 -29.70 68.08 17.89
N ALA A 117 -30.38 68.91 17.10
CA ALA A 117 -31.02 68.47 15.86
C ALA A 117 -30.01 67.98 14.81
N ASP A 118 -28.77 68.49 14.84
CA ASP A 118 -27.69 68.06 13.96
C ASP A 118 -27.21 66.64 14.31
N ASP A 119 -27.19 66.28 15.60
CA ASP A 119 -26.83 64.93 16.06
C ASP A 119 -27.86 63.89 15.58
N VAL A 120 -29.15 64.23 15.58
CA VAL A 120 -30.21 63.36 15.03
C VAL A 120 -30.00 63.11 13.54
N LYS A 121 -29.62 64.16 12.80
CA LYS A 121 -29.39 64.06 11.36
C LYS A 121 -28.16 63.18 11.08
N MET A 122 -27.05 63.42 11.79
CA MET A 122 -25.84 62.60 11.67
C MET A 122 -26.13 61.13 12.02
N LEU A 123 -26.84 60.87 13.13
CA LEU A 123 -27.19 59.52 13.56
C LEU A 123 -28.05 58.80 12.50
N LYS A 124 -29.03 59.49 11.90
CA LYS A 124 -29.82 58.94 10.79
C LYS A 124 -28.98 58.61 9.57
N GLU A 125 -28.07 59.50 9.16
CA GLU A 125 -27.17 59.28 8.03
C GLU A 125 -26.25 58.07 8.27
N VAL A 126 -25.66 57.97 9.47
CA VAL A 126 -24.80 56.83 9.87
C VAL A 126 -25.60 55.52 9.92
N THR A 127 -26.82 55.54 10.46
CA THR A 127 -27.68 54.36 10.55
C THR A 127 -28.08 53.87 9.17
N LEU A 128 -28.50 54.77 8.28
CA LEU A 128 -28.84 54.44 6.89
C LEU A 128 -27.63 53.91 6.11
N ALA A 129 -26.45 54.52 6.28
CA ALA A 129 -25.21 54.05 5.67
C ALA A 129 -24.83 52.64 6.16
N THR A 130 -25.03 52.36 7.46
CA THR A 130 -24.77 51.05 8.06
C THR A 130 -25.74 49.99 7.54
N ILE A 131 -27.04 50.30 7.46
CA ILE A 131 -28.06 49.41 6.88
C ILE A 131 -27.71 49.09 5.43
N LYS A 132 -27.33 50.10 4.63
CA LYS A 132 -26.95 49.91 3.23
C LYS A 132 -25.73 48.98 3.09
N LYS A 133 -24.67 49.20 3.89
CA LYS A 133 -23.49 48.31 3.88
C LYS A 133 -23.84 46.88 4.30
N TYR A 134 -24.74 46.72 5.27
CA TYR A 134 -25.20 45.38 5.68
C TYR A 134 -25.97 44.68 4.57
N GLN A 135 -26.82 45.39 3.82
CA GLN A 135 -27.51 44.86 2.65
C GLN A 135 -26.52 44.43 1.56
N GLU A 136 -25.55 45.28 1.22
CA GLU A 136 -24.49 44.95 0.24
C GLU A 136 -23.69 43.71 0.65
N LEU A 137 -23.33 43.58 1.93
CA LEU A 137 -22.63 42.41 2.46
C LEU A 137 -23.51 41.15 2.42
N SER A 138 -24.79 41.27 2.80
CA SER A 138 -25.76 40.18 2.73
C SER A 138 -25.94 39.68 1.29
N ASP A 139 -26.04 40.59 0.32
CA ASP A 139 -26.23 40.25 -1.08
C ASP A 139 -24.97 39.63 -1.70
N SER A 140 -23.78 40.15 -1.35
CA SER A 140 -22.50 39.53 -1.72
C SER A 140 -22.38 38.11 -1.15
N TYR A 141 -22.78 37.89 0.11
CA TYR A 141 -22.79 36.56 0.71
C TYR A 141 -23.77 35.62 0.01
N LYS A 142 -24.99 36.06 -0.31
CA LYS A 142 -25.98 35.27 -1.07
C LYS A 142 -25.44 34.89 -2.44
N GLN A 143 -24.85 35.84 -3.16
CA GLN A 143 -24.24 35.59 -4.47
C GLN A 143 -23.11 34.56 -4.38
N THR A 144 -22.26 34.66 -3.36
CA THR A 144 -21.21 33.66 -3.10
C THR A 144 -21.83 32.29 -2.81
N MET A 145 -22.86 32.21 -1.97
CA MET A 145 -23.53 30.94 -1.68
C MET A 145 -24.19 30.32 -2.92
N GLU A 146 -24.76 31.14 -3.81
CA GLU A 146 -25.31 30.69 -5.09
C GLU A 146 -24.24 30.17 -6.04
N GLU A 147 -23.05 30.81 -6.08
CA GLU A 147 -21.91 30.34 -6.89
C GLU A 147 -21.33 29.01 -6.36
N TRP A 148 -21.30 28.84 -5.04
CA TRP A 148 -20.73 27.64 -4.42
C TRP A 148 -21.68 26.44 -4.46
N LYS A 149 -23.00 26.68 -4.55
CA LYS A 149 -24.02 25.63 -4.63
C LYS A 149 -23.75 24.58 -5.72
N PRO A 150 -23.53 24.92 -7.01
CA PRO A 150 -23.22 23.93 -8.04
C PRO A 150 -21.91 23.19 -7.76
N ARG A 151 -20.90 23.83 -7.15
CA ARG A 151 -19.63 23.16 -6.80
C ARG A 151 -19.85 22.09 -5.72
N PHE A 152 -20.73 22.34 -4.76
CA PHE A 152 -21.10 21.33 -3.77
C PHE A 152 -21.87 20.17 -4.42
N GLU A 153 -22.81 20.46 -5.32
CA GLU A 153 -23.53 19.44 -6.07
C GLU A 153 -22.57 18.57 -6.91
N ASP A 154 -21.58 19.17 -7.58
CA ASP A 154 -20.55 18.45 -8.33
C ASP A 154 -19.70 17.53 -7.44
N VAL A 155 -19.30 17.99 -6.24
CA VAL A 155 -18.54 17.16 -5.29
C VAL A 155 -19.38 15.99 -4.78
N VAL A 156 -20.67 16.21 -4.49
CA VAL A 156 -21.59 15.14 -4.08
C VAL A 156 -21.76 14.11 -5.20
N ASN A 157 -22.00 14.56 -6.44
CA ASN A 157 -22.12 13.69 -7.60
C ASN A 157 -20.84 12.85 -7.82
N LYS A 158 -19.66 13.46 -7.66
CA LYS A 158 -18.38 12.76 -7.79
C LYS A 158 -18.16 11.73 -6.67
N LEU A 159 -18.61 12.01 -5.46
CA LEU A 159 -18.56 11.05 -4.35
C LEU A 159 -19.48 9.85 -4.61
N GLU A 160 -20.66 10.06 -5.18
CA GLU A 160 -21.56 8.97 -5.57
C GLU A 160 -20.97 8.11 -6.69
N GLU A 161 -20.37 8.72 -7.71
CA GLU A 161 -19.67 8.01 -8.78
C GLU A 161 -18.51 7.15 -8.24
N LEU A 162 -17.72 7.68 -7.31
CA LEU A 162 -16.63 6.94 -6.67
C LEU A 162 -17.14 5.78 -5.81
N LYS A 163 -18.27 5.94 -5.12
CA LYS A 163 -18.90 4.84 -4.36
C LYS A 163 -19.34 3.70 -5.29
N LEU A 164 -19.97 4.02 -6.43
CA LEU A 164 -20.36 3.01 -7.42
C LEU A 164 -19.14 2.27 -7.98
N LYS A 165 -18.08 2.99 -8.35
CA LYS A 165 -16.82 2.38 -8.80
C LYS A 165 -16.19 1.47 -7.73
N GLN A 166 -16.27 1.86 -6.46
CA GLN A 166 -15.77 1.05 -5.35
C GLN A 166 -16.58 -0.26 -5.20
N GLU A 167 -17.90 -0.20 -5.37
CA GLU A 167 -18.76 -1.39 -5.37
C GLU A 167 -18.43 -2.32 -6.53
N ASP A 168 -18.24 -1.79 -7.75
CA ASP A 168 -17.82 -2.59 -8.92
C ASP A 168 -16.47 -3.28 -8.72
N ILE A 169 -15.50 -2.58 -8.12
CA ILE A 169 -14.19 -3.17 -7.76
C ILE A 169 -14.38 -4.26 -6.71
N ASN A 170 -15.19 -4.03 -5.68
CA ASN A 170 -15.44 -5.01 -4.63
C ASN A 170 -16.14 -6.27 -5.19
N ASP A 171 -17.09 -6.12 -6.11
CA ASP A 171 -17.77 -7.26 -6.74
C ASP A 171 -16.85 -8.00 -7.73
N SER A 172 -15.99 -7.27 -8.45
CA SER A 172 -14.91 -7.85 -9.25
C SER A 172 -13.89 -8.60 -8.39
N GLN A 173 -13.58 -8.11 -7.19
CA GLN A 173 -12.71 -8.79 -6.23
C GLN A 173 -13.39 -10.03 -5.66
N ARG A 174 -14.65 -9.94 -5.23
CA ARG A 174 -15.43 -11.08 -4.71
C ARG A 174 -15.56 -12.20 -5.74
N SER A 175 -15.84 -11.87 -6.99
CA SER A 175 -15.90 -12.86 -8.07
C SER A 175 -14.53 -13.49 -8.34
N ASN A 176 -13.45 -12.70 -8.34
CA ASN A 176 -12.08 -13.22 -8.44
C ASN A 176 -11.67 -14.07 -7.22
N ASP A 177 -12.11 -13.73 -6.01
CA ASP A 177 -11.80 -14.46 -4.78
C ASP A 177 -12.61 -15.75 -4.66
N VAL A 178 -13.82 -15.80 -5.19
CA VAL A 178 -14.58 -17.06 -5.36
C VAL A 178 -13.87 -17.98 -6.37
N VAL A 179 -13.29 -17.42 -7.44
CA VAL A 179 -12.51 -18.19 -8.42
C VAL A 179 -11.18 -18.64 -7.82
N LYS A 180 -10.44 -17.76 -7.14
CA LYS A 180 -9.18 -18.09 -6.46
C LYS A 180 -9.38 -19.07 -5.32
N SER A 181 -10.40 -18.92 -4.48
CA SER A 181 -10.68 -19.89 -3.42
C SER A 181 -10.99 -21.26 -4.01
N LYS A 182 -11.81 -21.38 -5.08
CA LYS A 182 -12.05 -22.68 -5.74
C LYS A 182 -10.81 -23.29 -6.45
N LEU A 183 -9.88 -22.46 -6.93
CA LEU A 183 -8.61 -22.92 -7.54
C LEU A 183 -7.50 -23.23 -6.52
N VAL A 184 -7.43 -22.49 -5.41
CA VAL A 184 -6.43 -22.65 -4.33
C VAL A 184 -6.82 -23.79 -3.39
N ILE A 185 -8.11 -24.00 -3.14
CA ILE A 185 -8.65 -25.14 -2.36
C ILE A 185 -8.26 -26.48 -3.00
N ASN A 186 -8.12 -26.57 -4.32
CA ASN A 186 -7.72 -27.83 -4.97
C ASN A 186 -6.21 -28.10 -4.99
N GLN A 187 -5.34 -27.14 -4.65
CA GLN A 187 -3.89 -27.39 -4.51
C GLN A 187 -3.39 -27.38 -3.06
N HIS A 188 -4.05 -26.67 -2.14
CA HIS A 188 -3.70 -26.69 -0.70
C HIS A 188 -4.38 -27.82 0.10
N ILE A 189 -5.37 -28.52 -0.49
CA ILE A 189 -5.97 -29.76 0.08
C ILE A 189 -5.26 -31.03 -0.45
N LEU A 190 -4.18 -30.86 -1.23
CA LEU A 190 -3.21 -31.95 -1.38
C LEU A 190 -2.36 -32.02 -0.10
N PRO A 191 -2.04 -33.23 0.38
CA PRO A 191 -1.60 -33.45 1.75
C PRO A 191 -0.43 -32.54 2.10
N ALA A 192 -0.29 -32.20 3.40
CA ALA A 192 0.90 -31.54 3.96
C ALA A 192 2.22 -32.24 3.58
N VAL A 193 2.12 -33.44 2.99
CA VAL A 193 3.17 -34.33 2.56
C VAL A 193 3.39 -34.23 1.05
N CYS A 194 4.66 -34.13 0.65
CA CYS A 194 5.10 -34.14 -0.73
C CYS A 194 4.72 -35.46 -1.40
N LEU A 195 3.98 -35.39 -2.51
CA LEU A 195 3.52 -36.56 -3.27
C LEU A 195 4.66 -37.38 -3.92
N ARG A 196 5.91 -36.96 -3.76
CA ARG A 196 7.08 -37.59 -4.37
C ARG A 196 8.05 -38.17 -3.35
N CYS A 197 8.47 -37.38 -2.36
CA CYS A 197 9.42 -37.84 -1.36
C CYS A 197 8.77 -38.25 -0.03
N GLY A 198 7.49 -37.91 0.21
CA GLY A 198 6.82 -38.30 1.44
C GLY A 198 7.11 -37.41 2.66
N ASP A 199 7.83 -36.29 2.50
CA ASP A 199 8.12 -35.35 3.59
C ASP A 199 7.10 -34.21 3.70
N SER A 200 7.06 -33.52 4.84
CA SER A 200 6.13 -32.42 5.11
C SER A 200 6.47 -31.11 4.36
N HIS A 201 6.28 -31.09 3.04
CA HIS A 201 6.35 -29.87 2.22
C HIS A 201 5.50 -29.99 0.94
N PRO A 202 5.07 -28.87 0.34
CA PRO A 202 4.34 -28.92 -0.92
C PRO A 202 5.23 -29.41 -2.07
N THR A 203 4.67 -30.23 -2.96
CA THR A 203 5.41 -30.92 -4.05
C THR A 203 6.28 -30.00 -4.93
N PHE A 204 5.90 -28.72 -5.10
CA PHE A 204 6.68 -27.76 -5.89
C PHE A 204 7.93 -27.21 -5.17
N LYS A 205 8.02 -27.37 -3.84
CA LYS A 205 9.19 -27.01 -3.03
C LYS A 205 10.10 -28.20 -2.68
N CYS A 206 9.89 -29.36 -3.32
CA CYS A 206 10.72 -30.53 -3.07
C CYS A 206 12.17 -30.29 -3.49
N THR A 207 13.09 -30.44 -2.54
CA THR A 207 14.55 -30.33 -2.72
C THR A 207 15.18 -31.62 -3.21
N ILE A 208 14.57 -32.78 -2.93
CA ILE A 208 15.05 -34.09 -3.42
C ILE A 208 14.87 -34.19 -4.94
N PHE A 209 13.74 -33.68 -5.44
CA PHE A 209 13.42 -33.63 -6.87
C PHE A 209 13.20 -32.17 -7.28
N GLU A 210 14.28 -31.44 -7.54
CA GLU A 210 14.21 -30.00 -7.82
C GLU A 210 13.53 -29.69 -9.17
N THR A 211 13.82 -30.48 -10.21
CA THR A 211 13.38 -30.20 -11.57
C THR A 211 12.03 -30.82 -11.91
N ALA A 212 11.26 -30.19 -12.80
CA ALA A 212 9.99 -30.68 -13.32
C ALA A 212 10.14 -32.07 -13.97
N GLU A 213 11.26 -32.32 -14.65
CA GLU A 213 11.55 -33.58 -15.34
C GLU A 213 11.87 -34.70 -14.35
N ALA A 214 12.68 -34.44 -13.32
CA ALA A 214 13.00 -35.41 -12.28
C ALA A 214 11.73 -35.81 -11.52
N ARG A 215 10.93 -34.79 -11.21
CA ARG A 215 9.59 -34.94 -10.70
C ARG A 215 8.77 -35.86 -11.62
N GLU A 216 8.55 -35.49 -12.87
CA GLU A 216 7.73 -36.26 -13.81
C GLU A 216 8.13 -37.75 -13.86
N LYS A 217 9.43 -38.04 -13.90
CA LYS A 217 9.96 -39.41 -13.85
C LYS A 217 9.51 -40.17 -12.60
N VAL A 218 9.55 -39.56 -11.42
CA VAL A 218 9.10 -40.20 -10.17
C VAL A 218 7.62 -40.56 -10.21
N LEU A 219 6.75 -39.68 -10.74
CA LEU A 219 5.33 -40.02 -10.88
C LEU A 219 5.12 -41.18 -11.86
N GLN A 220 5.88 -41.20 -12.96
CA GLN A 220 5.82 -42.30 -13.92
C GLN A 220 6.29 -43.62 -13.30
N MET A 221 7.40 -43.62 -12.55
CA MET A 221 7.93 -44.80 -11.85
C MET A 221 6.93 -45.31 -10.79
N ASN A 222 6.26 -44.41 -10.09
CA ASN A 222 5.26 -44.75 -9.08
C ASN A 222 3.88 -45.09 -9.68
N GLY A 223 3.74 -45.09 -11.02
CA GLY A 223 2.48 -45.36 -11.71
C GLY A 223 1.38 -44.33 -11.42
N ARG A 224 1.74 -43.11 -11.00
CA ARG A 224 0.80 -42.05 -10.60
C ARG A 224 0.45 -41.13 -11.78
N CYS A 225 -0.78 -40.64 -11.77
CA CYS A 225 -1.30 -39.70 -12.74
C CYS A 225 -0.56 -38.35 -12.69
N LYS A 226 -0.18 -37.80 -13.85
CA LYS A 226 0.52 -36.51 -13.96
C LYS A 226 -0.35 -35.31 -13.58
N MET A 227 -1.68 -35.46 -13.62
CA MET A 227 -2.66 -34.39 -13.40
C MET A 227 -3.01 -34.19 -11.93
N CYS A 228 -3.12 -35.28 -11.17
CA CYS A 228 -3.52 -35.23 -9.77
C CYS A 228 -2.48 -35.82 -8.80
N GLY A 229 -1.47 -36.55 -9.29
CA GLY A 229 -0.45 -37.20 -8.48
C GLY A 229 -0.94 -38.37 -7.60
N ARG A 230 -2.24 -38.69 -7.62
CA ARG A 230 -2.87 -39.70 -6.74
C ARG A 230 -3.33 -40.95 -7.48
N HIS A 231 -4.13 -40.80 -8.54
CA HIS A 231 -4.70 -41.93 -9.28
C HIS A 231 -3.63 -42.74 -10.01
N SER A 232 -3.91 -44.00 -10.27
CA SER A 232 -3.06 -44.85 -11.12
C SER A 232 -3.16 -44.38 -12.58
N LYS A 233 -2.13 -44.67 -13.38
CA LYS A 233 -2.06 -44.24 -14.79
C LYS A 233 -3.19 -44.80 -15.68
N SER A 234 -3.83 -45.90 -15.27
CA SER A 234 -4.83 -46.64 -16.06
C SER A 234 -6.25 -46.07 -15.95
N GLU A 235 -6.51 -45.14 -15.03
CA GLU A 235 -7.84 -44.56 -14.82
C GLU A 235 -7.92 -43.15 -15.45
N GLU A 236 -9.02 -42.84 -16.13
CA GLU A 236 -9.32 -41.46 -16.55
C GLU A 236 -9.33 -40.56 -15.32
N CYS A 237 -8.46 -39.56 -15.28
CA CYS A 237 -8.33 -38.70 -14.11
C CYS A 237 -9.53 -37.74 -14.06
N PRO A 238 -10.40 -37.80 -13.04
CA PRO A 238 -11.58 -36.93 -12.97
C PRO A 238 -11.22 -35.44 -12.91
N VAL A 239 -9.99 -35.13 -12.46
CA VAL A 239 -9.47 -33.76 -12.35
C VAL A 239 -9.04 -33.21 -13.72
N GLU A 240 -8.77 -34.04 -14.73
CA GLU A 240 -8.23 -33.59 -16.01
C GLU A 240 -9.16 -32.64 -16.77
N ARG A 241 -10.48 -32.89 -16.72
CA ARG A 241 -11.49 -32.02 -17.35
C ARG A 241 -11.64 -30.69 -16.62
N ALA A 242 -11.52 -30.69 -15.30
CA ALA A 242 -11.65 -29.50 -14.46
C ALA A 242 -10.35 -28.67 -14.38
N MET A 243 -9.21 -29.25 -14.75
CA MET A 243 -7.92 -28.59 -14.65
C MET A 243 -7.76 -27.52 -15.74
N GLN A 244 -7.44 -26.30 -15.31
CA GLN A 244 -7.09 -25.21 -16.20
C GLN A 244 -5.71 -25.43 -16.83
N GLU A 245 -5.53 -24.89 -18.03
CA GLU A 245 -4.24 -24.87 -18.71
C GLU A 245 -3.26 -23.95 -17.99
N CYS A 246 -1.98 -24.30 -18.02
CA CYS A 246 -0.95 -23.46 -17.45
C CYS A 246 -0.78 -22.17 -18.26
N VAL A 247 -0.79 -21.02 -17.59
CA VAL A 247 -0.58 -19.70 -18.23
C VAL A 247 0.76 -19.62 -18.99
N GLN A 248 1.79 -20.36 -18.54
CA GLN A 248 3.14 -20.25 -19.07
C GLN A 248 3.38 -21.15 -20.30
N CYS A 249 2.89 -22.39 -20.28
CA CYS A 249 3.13 -23.35 -21.37
C CYS A 249 1.86 -23.86 -22.08
N LYS A 250 0.67 -23.39 -21.66
CA LYS A 250 -0.64 -23.75 -22.23
C LYS A 250 -0.98 -25.24 -22.20
N GLU A 251 -0.28 -26.01 -21.38
CA GLU A 251 -0.55 -27.43 -21.16
C GLU A 251 -1.25 -27.63 -19.81
N LYS A 252 -2.11 -28.66 -19.72
CA LYS A 252 -2.73 -29.04 -18.45
C LYS A 252 -1.77 -29.93 -17.67
N HIS A 253 -1.27 -29.46 -16.53
CA HIS A 253 -0.36 -30.21 -15.67
C HIS A 253 -0.38 -29.67 -14.22
N LEU A 254 0.07 -30.46 -13.24
CA LEU A 254 0.33 -29.96 -11.89
C LEU A 254 1.35 -28.82 -11.92
N LEU A 255 1.18 -27.78 -11.10
CA LEU A 255 2.11 -26.65 -11.05
C LEU A 255 3.57 -27.09 -10.85
N ALA A 256 3.79 -28.12 -10.03
CA ALA A 256 5.11 -28.69 -9.75
C ALA A 256 5.77 -29.38 -10.97
N LEU A 257 5.03 -29.65 -12.04
CA LEU A 257 5.47 -30.27 -13.29
C LEU A 257 5.65 -29.27 -14.44
N CYS A 258 5.44 -27.97 -14.21
CA CYS A 258 5.60 -26.97 -15.25
C CYS A 258 7.06 -26.85 -15.70
N LYS A 259 7.40 -27.30 -16.92
CA LYS A 259 8.76 -27.21 -17.46
C LYS A 259 9.20 -25.76 -17.69
N ALA A 260 8.27 -24.87 -18.04
CA ALA A 260 8.58 -23.45 -18.19
C ALA A 260 9.00 -22.76 -16.87
N ARG A 261 8.50 -23.23 -15.72
CA ARG A 261 8.82 -22.62 -14.41
C ARG A 261 9.87 -23.40 -13.62
N PHE A 262 9.84 -24.72 -13.69
CA PHE A 262 10.65 -25.61 -12.86
C PHE A 262 11.46 -26.61 -13.70
N GLY A 263 11.47 -26.47 -15.02
CA GLY A 263 12.32 -27.30 -15.89
C GLY A 263 13.80 -26.99 -15.67
N GLN A 264 14.65 -27.93 -16.05
CA GLN A 264 16.09 -27.79 -15.87
C GLN A 264 16.63 -26.51 -16.51
N ALA A 265 16.25 -26.21 -17.76
CA ALA A 265 16.67 -25.01 -18.47
C ALA A 265 16.23 -23.72 -17.77
N ALA A 266 14.99 -23.66 -17.29
CA ALA A 266 14.46 -22.48 -16.58
C ALA A 266 15.17 -22.24 -15.24
N LEU A 267 15.51 -23.32 -14.52
CA LEU A 267 16.26 -23.21 -13.26
C LEU A 267 17.72 -22.81 -13.49
N GLU A 268 18.35 -23.29 -14.55
CA GLU A 268 19.70 -22.88 -14.95
C GLU A 268 19.73 -21.40 -15.36
N GLU A 269 18.78 -20.95 -16.18
CA GLU A 269 18.64 -19.55 -16.57
C GLU A 269 18.42 -18.63 -15.36
N LYS A 270 17.56 -19.05 -14.41
CA LYS A 270 17.34 -18.29 -13.17
C LYS A 270 18.63 -18.21 -12.33
N LYS A 271 19.36 -19.33 -12.17
CA LYS A 271 20.65 -19.35 -11.46
C LYS A 271 21.68 -18.43 -12.13
N GLN A 272 21.72 -18.39 -13.46
CA GLN A 272 22.59 -17.49 -14.22
C GLN A 272 22.21 -16.01 -14.01
N LYS A 273 20.93 -15.66 -14.12
CA LYS A 273 20.43 -14.29 -13.86
C LYS A 273 20.73 -13.84 -12.43
N GLU A 274 20.53 -14.70 -11.44
CA GLU A 274 20.87 -14.40 -10.04
C GLU A 274 22.38 -14.23 -9.84
N ALA A 275 23.22 -15.02 -10.52
CA ALA A 275 24.67 -14.88 -10.48
C ALA A 275 25.12 -13.55 -11.12
N GLU A 276 24.56 -13.18 -12.28
CA GLU A 276 24.83 -11.93 -12.97
C GLU A 276 24.37 -10.71 -12.14
N GLU A 277 23.20 -10.78 -11.50
CA GLU A 277 22.72 -9.70 -10.64
C GLU A 277 23.64 -9.53 -9.42
N LYS A 278 24.14 -10.62 -8.84
CA LYS A 278 25.11 -10.60 -7.74
C LYS A 278 26.43 -9.97 -8.18
N THR A 279 26.97 -10.34 -9.35
CA THR A 279 28.21 -9.73 -9.87
C THR A 279 28.02 -8.26 -10.18
N LYS A 280 26.90 -7.86 -10.79
CA LYS A 280 26.54 -6.46 -11.04
C LYS A 280 26.40 -5.65 -9.75
N LYS A 281 25.80 -6.20 -8.70
CA LYS A 281 25.72 -5.57 -7.37
C LYS A 281 27.11 -5.38 -6.74
N VAL A 282 28.00 -6.37 -6.86
CA VAL A 282 29.39 -6.26 -6.37
C VAL A 282 30.15 -5.19 -7.16
N MET A 283 30.03 -5.16 -8.49
CA MET A 283 30.67 -4.18 -9.35
C MET A 283 30.19 -2.75 -9.05
N ARG A 284 28.87 -2.55 -8.90
CA ARG A 284 28.29 -1.26 -8.46
C ARG A 284 28.85 -0.80 -7.11
N ARG A 285 28.97 -1.72 -6.14
CA ARG A 285 29.58 -1.41 -4.83
C ARG A 285 31.07 -1.06 -4.93
N GLN A 286 31.81 -1.66 -5.87
CA GLN A 286 33.22 -1.32 -6.11
C GLN A 286 33.36 0.05 -6.79
N LEU A 287 32.57 0.33 -7.83
CA LEU A 287 32.55 1.64 -8.50
C LEU A 287 32.13 2.77 -7.55
N ALA A 288 31.11 2.54 -6.71
CA ALA A 288 30.69 3.51 -5.70
C ALA A 288 31.77 3.79 -4.64
N LYS A 289 32.68 2.85 -4.38
CA LYS A 289 33.84 3.10 -3.50
C LYS A 289 34.91 3.95 -4.18
N LEU A 290 35.09 3.82 -5.50
CA LEU A 290 36.05 4.61 -6.28
C LEU A 290 35.53 6.03 -6.59
N ALA A 291 34.22 6.19 -6.78
CA ALA A 291 33.61 7.45 -7.19
C ALA A 291 33.38 8.46 -6.07
N LYS A 292 33.61 8.11 -4.78
CA LYS A 292 33.47 9.05 -3.66
C LYS A 292 34.64 10.06 -3.69
N PRO A 293 34.43 11.32 -4.10
CA PRO A 293 35.48 12.33 -4.07
C PRO A 293 35.81 12.61 -2.60
N GLY A 294 37.06 12.40 -2.20
CA GLY A 294 37.49 12.57 -0.81
C GLY A 294 37.46 11.31 0.06
N ALA A 295 37.19 10.12 -0.48
CA ALA A 295 37.45 8.87 0.22
C ALA A 295 38.96 8.64 0.39
N ASN A 296 39.54 9.27 1.41
CA ASN A 296 40.89 9.09 1.95
C ASN A 296 41.84 8.33 1.01
N VAL A 297 42.47 9.05 0.07
CA VAL A 297 43.84 8.69 -0.32
C VAL A 297 44.59 8.61 1.01
N PRO A 298 45.04 7.43 1.46
CA PRO A 298 45.79 7.36 2.71
C PRO A 298 46.98 8.29 2.52
N LYS A 299 47.00 9.41 3.25
CA LYS A 299 48.14 10.33 3.31
C LYS A 299 49.39 9.46 3.35
N ALA A 300 50.33 9.68 2.43
CA ALA A 300 51.45 8.77 2.16
C ALA A 300 52.23 8.37 3.44
N GLU A 301 52.18 9.19 4.50
CA GLU A 301 52.69 8.88 5.84
C GLU A 301 52.16 7.57 6.46
N ASN A 302 50.94 7.12 6.13
CA ASN A 302 50.38 5.89 6.69
C ASN A 302 50.76 4.62 5.89
N LEU A 303 51.37 4.75 4.72
CA LEU A 303 51.87 3.60 3.94
C LEU A 303 53.19 3.06 4.51
N LEU A 304 54.02 3.92 5.13
CA LEU A 304 55.29 3.55 5.76
C LEU A 304 55.14 2.97 7.17
N LYS A 305 53.96 3.08 7.79
CA LYS A 305 53.72 2.45 9.10
C LYS A 305 53.58 0.94 8.93
N SER A 306 54.51 0.20 9.53
CA SER A 306 54.50 -1.26 9.56
C SER A 306 53.16 -1.81 10.09
N VAL A 307 52.78 -3.01 9.66
CA VAL A 307 51.55 -3.69 10.09
C VAL A 307 51.44 -3.73 11.62
N ALA A 308 52.56 -3.87 12.31
CA ALA A 308 52.65 -3.85 13.78
C ALA A 308 52.25 -2.50 14.38
N ALA A 309 52.70 -1.38 13.79
CA ALA A 309 52.34 -0.04 14.25
C ALA A 309 50.83 0.22 14.13
N ARG A 310 50.22 -0.19 13.00
CA ARG A 310 48.76 -0.08 12.79
C ARG A 310 47.98 -0.94 13.79
N ARG A 311 48.46 -2.15 14.10
CA ARG A 311 47.85 -3.02 15.12
C ARG A 311 47.89 -2.39 16.51
N ARG A 312 49.00 -1.75 16.88
CA ARG A 312 49.16 -1.06 18.18
C ARG A 312 48.25 0.16 18.27
N GLU A 313 48.11 0.92 17.19
CA GLU A 313 47.22 2.09 17.13
C GLU A 313 45.74 1.70 17.21
N ARG A 314 45.33 0.60 16.53
CA ARG A 314 43.98 0.04 16.66
C ARG A 314 43.68 -0.42 18.10
N ARG A 315 44.63 -1.09 18.76
CA ARG A 315 44.49 -1.49 20.17
C ARG A 315 44.33 -0.28 21.10
N LYS A 316 45.11 0.80 20.88
CA LYS A 316 44.97 2.04 21.64
C LYS A 316 43.60 2.71 21.44
N ARG A 317 43.07 2.74 20.22
CA ARG A 317 41.73 3.29 19.95
C ARG A 317 40.62 2.48 20.63
N LEU A 318 40.66 1.16 20.53
CA LEU A 318 39.67 0.29 21.19
C LEU A 318 39.74 0.41 22.72
N ALA A 319 40.95 0.52 23.29
CA ALA A 319 41.10 0.74 24.73
C ALA A 319 40.57 2.12 25.17
N LYS A 320 40.75 3.16 24.34
CA LYS A 320 40.24 4.50 24.64
C LYS A 320 38.70 4.55 24.58
N ASN A 321 38.08 3.92 23.58
CA ASN A 321 36.61 3.84 23.48
C ASN A 321 35.99 3.02 24.62
N ARG A 322 36.65 1.94 25.06
CA ARG A 322 36.17 1.14 26.19
C ARG A 322 36.21 1.92 27.52
N LYS A 323 37.13 2.87 27.65
CA LYS A 323 37.26 3.73 28.85
C LYS A 323 36.25 4.87 28.87
N THR A 324 35.72 5.29 27.71
CA THR A 324 34.65 6.31 27.64
C THR A 324 33.26 5.70 27.80
N THR A 325 33.04 4.46 27.34
CA THR A 325 31.72 3.79 27.49
C THR A 325 31.50 3.12 28.84
N SER A 326 32.46 3.18 29.78
CA SER A 326 32.33 2.61 31.14
C SER A 326 32.21 3.67 32.24
N GLY A 327 32.19 4.97 31.89
CA GLY A 327 32.06 6.07 32.86
C GLY A 327 30.69 6.75 32.88
N GLU A 328 29.74 6.34 32.05
CA GLU A 328 28.40 6.97 31.95
C GLU A 328 27.26 5.99 32.30
N LYS A 329 27.55 4.84 32.93
CA LYS A 329 26.53 3.82 33.23
C LYS A 329 26.47 3.38 34.70
N GLU A 330 26.89 4.24 35.63
CA GLU A 330 26.79 3.97 37.09
C GLU A 330 25.95 5.02 37.85
N GLU A 331 25.20 5.91 37.16
CA GLU A 331 24.44 6.97 37.83
C GLU A 331 22.92 6.99 37.53
N SER A 332 22.32 5.88 37.05
CA SER A 332 20.87 5.87 36.72
C SER A 332 20.09 4.61 37.09
N GLU A 333 20.55 3.78 38.03
CA GLU A 333 19.86 2.55 38.45
C GLU A 333 19.35 2.56 39.91
N GLU A 334 19.28 3.72 40.60
CA GLU A 334 18.86 3.77 42.02
C GLU A 334 17.50 4.44 42.32
N GLU A 335 16.66 4.73 41.31
CA GLU A 335 15.30 5.27 41.56
C GLU A 335 14.26 4.64 40.62
N ASN A 336 13.93 3.35 40.76
CA ASN A 336 12.65 2.83 40.24
C ASN A 336 12.20 1.47 40.83
N GLU A 337 12.19 1.32 42.16
CA GLU A 337 11.57 0.18 42.85
C GLU A 337 10.61 0.65 43.94
N GLU A 338 9.56 1.40 43.61
CA GLU A 338 8.40 1.52 44.51
C GLU A 338 7.17 2.05 43.75
N GLN A 339 6.45 1.17 43.04
CA GLN A 339 5.00 1.28 42.77
C GLN A 339 4.56 0.18 41.80
N GLY A 340 3.68 -0.72 42.27
CA GLY A 340 3.02 -1.67 41.37
C GLY A 340 2.42 -2.93 42.00
N GLU A 341 2.13 -2.95 43.30
CA GLU A 341 1.26 -3.99 43.91
C GLU A 341 -0.11 -3.37 44.25
N SER A 342 -1.03 -3.34 43.28
CA SER A 342 -2.47 -3.32 43.54
C SER A 342 -3.23 -3.44 42.23
N GLU A 343 -3.70 -4.64 41.88
CA GLU A 343 -4.93 -4.88 41.11
C GLU A 343 -5.11 -6.40 40.96
N MET A 344 -5.59 -7.02 42.04
CA MET A 344 -6.10 -8.39 42.03
C MET A 344 -7.36 -8.38 42.89
N GLU A 345 -8.49 -7.97 42.30
CA GLU A 345 -9.85 -8.27 42.78
C GLU A 345 -10.85 -7.58 41.84
N GLU A 346 -11.48 -8.36 40.96
CA GLU A 346 -12.87 -8.22 40.49
C GLU A 346 -13.04 -8.93 39.15
N GLU A 347 -13.38 -10.22 39.17
CA GLU A 347 -14.32 -10.79 38.19
C GLU A 347 -14.82 -12.16 38.68
N GLU A 348 -15.66 -12.12 39.72
CA GLU A 348 -16.65 -13.16 39.97
C GLU A 348 -18.01 -12.48 40.07
N MET A 349 -18.63 -12.21 38.92
CA MET A 349 -20.09 -12.07 38.74
C MET A 349 -20.40 -11.82 37.27
N LEU A 350 -20.71 -12.89 36.53
CA LEU A 350 -21.91 -13.06 35.68
C LEU A 350 -21.87 -14.36 34.87
#